data_AF-A0A3S5ZTD4-F1
#
_entry.id   AF-A0A3S5ZTD4-F1
#
_cell.length_a   1.000
_cell.length_b   1.000
_cell.length_c   1.000
_cell.angle_alpha   90.00
_cell.angle_beta   90.00
_cell.angle_gamma   90.00
#
_symmetry.space_group_name_H-M   'P 1'
#
loop_
_entity.id
_entity.type
_entity.pdbx_description
1 polymer ?
#
loop_
_entity_poly.entity_id
_entity_poly.type
_entity_poly.pdbx_seq_one_letter_code
_entity_poly.pdbx_strand_id
1 'polypeptide(L)'
;INLDFEKTMHLSYGERRLNIPKAFVLTEYHAVLLYADHVRAICLLNQEQVYQEAFDEARVGKPLSIERDELTGSIYVYTVKTVFNLRVTREERNVWRIYLDKGQYELATAHAAEDPEHLQLVLGQRADAAFADGSYQVAADYYAETDKSFEEVCLKFMVLPDKRPIINYVKKRLSRMTTVETDELDEDRKNSIKALVIWLIDLYLIQINMPDKDEDWRISWQTEYDEFMMETHVLSCTRHNREDVRQLIAEHADPRNMAQFAIAIGDYDEVVGQQLKAECFAEALQTLINQRNPELFYKYAPELITRLPKPTVDALMAQGSRLEVEKLVPTLIVMETREQREQTQRYLEFAIYKLNTTNDAIHNFLLHLYAEHEPKLLMKYLE
;
A
#
# COMPACT_ATOMS: atom_id res chain seq x y z
N ILE A 1 -10.55 37.43 26.65
CA ILE A 1 -11.64 38.17 27.34
C ILE A 1 -11.46 39.65 27.02
N ASN A 2 -12.10 40.17 25.96
CA ASN A 2 -12.38 41.61 25.88
C ASN A 2 -13.78 41.77 26.48
N LEU A 3 -13.83 41.89 27.80
CA LEU A 3 -15.04 42.37 28.45
C LEU A 3 -15.10 43.86 28.14
N ASP A 4 -15.86 44.24 27.11
CA ASP A 4 -16.26 45.63 26.84
C ASP A 4 -17.17 46.11 27.98
N PHE A 5 -16.59 46.31 29.16
CA PHE A 5 -17.26 46.91 30.31
C PHE A 5 -17.70 48.36 30.04
N GLU A 6 -17.21 48.97 28.96
CA GLU A 6 -17.57 50.34 28.58
C GLU A 6 -18.92 50.41 27.86
N LYS A 7 -19.33 49.38 27.10
CA LYS A 7 -20.65 49.37 26.44
C LYS A 7 -21.82 49.20 27.41
N THR A 8 -21.60 48.61 28.58
CA THR A 8 -22.64 48.42 29.61
C THR A 8 -22.88 49.67 30.47
N MET A 9 -22.01 50.68 30.43
CA MET A 9 -22.21 51.92 31.20
C MET A 9 -23.41 52.76 30.72
N HIS A 10 -23.85 52.62 29.46
CA HIS A 10 -24.91 53.44 28.88
C HIS A 10 -26.32 52.82 28.86
N LEU A 11 -26.51 51.62 29.42
CA LEU A 11 -27.82 50.97 29.48
C LEU A 11 -28.71 51.62 30.56
N SER A 12 -29.96 51.94 30.22
CA SER A 12 -30.97 52.44 31.16
C SER A 12 -31.27 51.42 32.27
N TYR A 13 -31.84 51.84 33.40
CA TYR A 13 -32.17 50.93 34.52
C TYR A 13 -33.08 49.76 34.09
N GLY A 14 -33.99 49.98 33.13
CA GLY A 14 -34.83 48.93 32.55
C GLY A 14 -34.04 47.93 31.73
N GLU A 15 -33.13 48.39 30.87
CA GLU A 15 -32.29 47.54 30.03
C GLU A 15 -31.24 46.77 30.85
N ARG A 16 -30.72 47.36 31.94
CA ARG A 16 -29.84 46.66 32.89
C ARG A 16 -30.56 45.49 33.57
N ARG A 17 -31.84 45.63 33.93
CA ARG A 17 -32.62 44.53 34.54
C ARG A 17 -32.86 43.35 33.59
N LEU A 18 -32.94 43.62 32.29
CA LEU A 18 -33.14 42.59 31.26
C LEU A 18 -31.82 41.89 30.89
N ASN A 19 -30.69 42.59 31.00
CA ASN A 19 -29.38 42.10 30.56
C ASN A 19 -28.51 41.49 31.68
N ILE A 20 -28.95 41.54 32.94
CA ILE A 20 -28.21 40.94 34.08
C ILE A 20 -28.86 39.60 34.47
N PRO A 21 -28.12 38.49 34.46
CA PRO A 21 -28.64 37.22 34.91
C PRO A 21 -28.88 37.26 36.44
N LYS A 22 -30.04 36.76 36.87
CA LYS A 22 -30.44 36.68 38.28
C LYS A 22 -29.79 35.50 39.00
N ALA A 23 -29.73 34.36 38.31
CA ALA A 23 -29.19 33.11 38.81
C ALA A 23 -28.71 32.27 37.62
N PHE A 24 -27.85 31.29 37.89
CA PHE A 24 -27.39 30.35 36.90
C PHE A 24 -27.21 28.96 37.49
N VAL A 25 -27.31 27.96 36.64
CA VAL A 25 -27.01 26.56 36.94
C VAL A 25 -26.05 26.03 35.88
N LEU A 26 -25.11 25.18 36.30
CA LEU A 26 -24.18 24.48 35.43
C LEU A 26 -24.64 23.04 35.20
N THR A 27 -24.67 22.65 33.93
CA THR A 27 -24.69 21.26 33.48
C THR A 27 -23.28 20.81 33.12
N GLU A 28 -23.13 19.63 32.51
CA GLU A 28 -21.81 19.10 32.15
C GLU A 28 -21.15 19.95 31.05
N TYR A 29 -21.94 20.40 30.07
CA TYR A 29 -21.43 21.18 28.92
C TYR A 29 -22.04 22.57 28.77
N HIS A 30 -23.08 22.92 29.55
CA HIS A 30 -23.82 24.17 29.39
C HIS A 30 -23.95 24.96 30.70
N ALA A 31 -24.00 26.29 30.57
CA ALA A 31 -24.45 27.21 31.61
C ALA A 31 -25.85 27.70 31.26
N VAL A 32 -26.82 27.39 32.13
CA VAL A 32 -28.19 27.88 32.01
C VAL A 32 -28.33 29.14 32.86
N LEU A 33 -28.53 30.27 32.20
CA LEU A 33 -28.68 31.60 32.79
C LEU A 33 -30.17 31.98 32.84
N LEU A 34 -30.63 32.41 34.02
CA LEU A 34 -31.97 32.95 34.21
C LEU A 34 -31.94 34.47 34.20
N TYR A 35 -32.67 35.09 33.28
CA TYR A 35 -32.88 36.53 33.20
C TYR A 35 -34.24 36.94 33.78
N ALA A 36 -34.55 38.23 33.73
CA ALA A 36 -35.81 38.75 34.26
C ALA A 36 -37.05 38.31 33.47
N ASP A 37 -36.88 38.00 32.19
CA ASP A 37 -37.92 37.73 31.20
C ASP A 37 -37.68 36.44 30.40
N HIS A 38 -36.47 35.87 30.42
CA HIS A 38 -36.15 34.66 29.65
C HIS A 38 -35.10 33.78 30.34
N VAL A 39 -34.98 32.53 29.88
CA VAL A 39 -33.85 31.64 30.17
C VAL A 39 -33.00 31.51 28.92
N ARG A 40 -31.68 31.48 29.11
CA ARG A 40 -30.70 31.28 28.05
C ARG A 40 -29.73 30.17 28.46
N ALA A 41 -29.53 29.17 27.61
CA ALA A 41 -28.45 28.20 27.77
C ALA A 41 -27.30 28.55 26.84
N ILE A 42 -26.09 28.59 27.40
CA ILE A 42 -24.83 28.87 26.69
C ILE A 42 -23.95 27.64 26.81
N CYS A 43 -23.37 27.17 25.71
CA CYS A 43 -22.39 26.10 25.78
C CYS A 43 -21.05 26.63 26.34
N LEU A 44 -20.49 25.94 27.33
CA LEU A 44 -19.23 26.32 27.96
C LEU A 44 -18.03 26.16 27.00
N LEU A 45 -18.16 25.27 26.01
CA LEU A 45 -17.08 24.98 25.07
C LEU A 45 -16.96 26.09 24.01
N ASN A 46 -18.00 26.41 23.24
CA ASN A 46 -17.92 27.41 22.16
C ASN A 46 -18.49 28.79 22.55
N GLN A 47 -19.07 28.94 23.74
CA GLN A 47 -19.70 30.17 24.24
C GLN A 47 -20.90 30.65 23.39
N GLU A 48 -21.45 29.79 22.55
CA GLU A 48 -22.63 30.10 21.75
C GLU A 48 -23.92 29.82 22.52
N GLN A 49 -24.98 30.55 22.14
CA GLN A 49 -26.32 30.34 22.67
C GLN A 49 -26.95 29.10 22.02
N VAL A 50 -27.20 28.07 22.82
CA VAL A 50 -27.81 26.82 22.36
C VAL A 50 -29.34 26.85 22.53
N TYR A 51 -29.83 27.56 23.56
CA TYR A 51 -31.25 27.63 23.86
C TYR A 51 -31.64 29.01 24.39
N GLN A 52 -32.83 29.48 24.02
CA GLN A 52 -33.45 30.66 24.60
C GLN A 52 -34.97 30.50 24.62
N GLU A 53 -35.57 30.72 25.78
CA GLU A 53 -37.02 30.69 25.95
C GLU A 53 -37.47 31.85 26.82
N ALA A 54 -38.46 32.60 26.34
CA ALA A 54 -39.04 33.73 27.06
C ALA A 54 -40.20 33.28 27.96
N PHE A 55 -40.29 33.85 29.15
CA PHE A 55 -41.42 33.67 30.06
C PHE A 55 -42.46 34.77 29.84
N ASP A 56 -43.70 34.35 29.66
CA ASP A 56 -44.83 35.27 29.63
C ASP A 56 -45.23 35.65 31.06
N GLU A 57 -44.84 36.86 31.49
CA GLU A 57 -45.07 37.37 32.85
C GLU A 57 -46.57 37.37 33.23
N ALA A 58 -47.48 37.58 32.27
CA ALA A 58 -48.92 37.61 32.54
C ALA A 58 -49.45 36.23 32.98
N ARG A 59 -48.99 35.18 32.29
CA ARG A 59 -49.45 33.80 32.49
C ARG A 59 -48.68 33.10 33.62
N VAL A 60 -47.38 33.29 33.67
CA VAL A 60 -46.46 32.49 34.47
C VAL A 60 -45.97 33.24 35.71
N GLY A 61 -46.03 34.57 35.69
CA GLY A 61 -45.46 35.42 36.74
C GLY A 61 -43.96 35.60 36.59
N LYS A 62 -43.39 36.51 37.38
CA LYS A 62 -41.96 36.85 37.29
C LYS A 62 -41.08 35.65 37.67
N PRO A 63 -40.02 35.34 36.89
CA PRO A 63 -39.04 34.34 37.29
C PRO A 63 -38.27 34.81 38.54
N LEU A 64 -38.19 33.93 39.54
CA LEU A 64 -37.55 34.19 40.83
C LEU A 64 -36.12 33.64 40.85
N SER A 65 -35.96 32.33 40.71
CA SER A 65 -34.67 31.64 40.76
C SER A 65 -34.66 30.36 39.94
N ILE A 66 -33.45 29.85 39.66
CA ILE A 66 -33.18 28.55 39.06
C ILE A 66 -32.25 27.78 40.01
N GLU A 67 -32.59 26.54 40.32
CA GLU A 67 -31.78 25.68 41.21
C GLU A 67 -31.69 24.26 40.67
N ARG A 68 -30.57 23.59 40.96
CA ARG A 68 -30.35 22.18 40.64
C ARG A 68 -30.51 21.37 41.91
N ASP A 69 -31.37 20.37 41.87
CA ASP A 69 -31.48 19.40 42.96
C ASP A 69 -30.23 18.52 43.00
N GLU A 70 -29.58 18.44 44.16
CA GLU A 70 -28.35 17.67 44.38
C GLU A 70 -28.60 16.15 44.31
N LEU A 71 -29.82 15.70 44.64
CA LEU A 71 -30.16 14.27 44.68
C LEU A 71 -30.59 13.72 43.33
N THR A 72 -31.47 14.43 42.62
CA THR A 72 -31.98 13.98 41.32
C THR A 72 -31.21 14.56 40.13
N GLY A 73 -30.38 15.58 40.34
CA GLY A 73 -29.71 16.33 39.28
C GLY A 73 -30.66 17.14 38.38
N SER A 74 -31.97 17.15 38.69
CA SER A 74 -32.98 17.88 37.90
C SER A 74 -32.89 19.38 38.17
N ILE A 75 -33.14 20.17 37.14
CA ILE A 75 -33.04 21.63 37.20
C ILE A 75 -34.46 22.20 37.26
N TYR A 76 -34.73 23.01 38.27
CA TYR A 76 -36.04 23.62 38.47
C TYR A 76 -35.95 25.13 38.32
N VAL A 77 -36.91 25.71 37.60
CA VAL A 77 -37.09 27.15 37.49
C VAL A 77 -38.37 27.53 38.23
N TYR A 78 -38.22 28.39 39.23
CA TYR A 78 -39.32 28.85 40.06
C TYR A 78 -39.77 30.24 39.62
N THR A 79 -41.07 30.37 39.39
CA THR A 79 -41.73 31.66 39.15
C THR A 79 -42.71 31.95 40.27
N VAL A 80 -43.27 33.16 40.31
CA VAL A 80 -44.26 33.53 41.35
C VAL A 80 -45.49 32.60 41.35
N LYS A 81 -45.87 32.01 40.22
CA LYS A 81 -47.11 31.21 40.10
C LYS A 81 -46.87 29.73 39.80
N THR A 82 -45.79 29.37 39.10
CA THR A 82 -45.55 28.00 38.65
C THR A 82 -44.09 27.57 38.79
N VAL A 83 -43.88 26.26 38.85
CA VAL A 83 -42.54 25.64 38.84
C VAL A 83 -42.37 24.87 37.54
N PHE A 84 -41.25 25.07 36.85
CA PHE A 84 -40.88 24.33 35.65
C PHE A 84 -39.74 23.37 35.98
N ASN A 85 -39.77 22.20 35.34
CA ASN A 85 -38.63 21.28 35.31
C ASN A 85 -37.96 21.41 33.95
N LEU A 86 -36.68 21.78 33.94
CA LEU A 86 -35.83 21.79 32.76
C LEU A 86 -35.21 20.40 32.58
N ARG A 87 -35.71 19.69 31.56
CA ARG A 87 -35.18 18.38 31.19
C ARG A 87 -34.07 18.55 30.16
N VAL A 88 -32.86 18.20 30.58
CA VAL A 88 -31.69 18.12 29.71
C VAL A 88 -31.72 16.78 28.95
N THR A 89 -31.62 16.81 27.62
CA THR A 89 -31.60 15.60 26.79
C THR A 89 -30.44 15.64 25.80
N ARG A 90 -29.53 14.66 25.89
CA ARG A 90 -28.39 14.45 24.98
C ARG A 90 -27.54 15.72 24.75
N GLU A 91 -26.88 16.22 25.80
CA GLU A 91 -26.02 17.41 25.70
C GLU A 91 -24.81 17.18 24.80
N GLU A 92 -24.33 15.95 24.75
CA GLU A 92 -23.15 15.48 24.04
C GLU A 92 -23.28 15.49 22.51
N ARG A 93 -24.51 15.58 21.99
CA ARG A 93 -24.83 15.35 20.56
C ARG A 93 -24.02 16.21 19.58
N ASN A 94 -23.73 17.45 19.94
CA ASN A 94 -23.00 18.40 19.09
C ASN A 94 -21.58 18.69 19.59
N VAL A 95 -21.17 18.04 20.68
CA VAL A 95 -19.89 18.33 21.35
C VAL A 95 -18.70 17.91 20.47
N TRP A 96 -18.83 16.83 19.70
CA TRP A 96 -17.81 16.41 18.73
C TRP A 96 -17.51 17.49 17.68
N ARG A 97 -18.53 18.19 17.19
CA ARG A 97 -18.38 19.27 16.19
C ARG A 97 -17.63 20.46 16.77
N ILE A 98 -17.94 20.82 18.01
CA ILE A 98 -17.27 21.90 18.72
C ILE A 98 -15.78 21.56 18.95
N TYR A 99 -15.48 20.32 19.34
CA TYR A 99 -14.09 19.87 19.50
C TYR A 99 -13.33 19.85 18.18
N LEU A 100 -13.99 19.46 17.10
CA LEU A 100 -13.44 19.47 15.76
C LEU A 100 -13.15 20.90 15.26
N ASP A 101 -14.06 21.86 15.48
CA ASP A 101 -13.82 23.28 15.15
C ASP A 101 -12.67 23.89 15.97
N LYS A 102 -12.41 23.35 17.16
CA LYS A 102 -11.27 23.71 18.03
C LYS A 102 -9.96 22.99 17.68
N GLY A 103 -9.96 22.06 16.73
CA GLY A 103 -8.81 21.24 16.37
C GLY A 103 -8.45 20.15 17.41
N GLN A 104 -9.34 19.87 18.37
CA GLN A 104 -9.13 18.82 19.38
C GLN A 104 -9.69 17.48 18.88
N TYR A 105 -9.01 16.89 17.90
CA TYR A 105 -9.52 15.73 17.17
C TYR A 105 -9.66 14.46 18.03
N GLU A 106 -8.83 14.26 19.05
CA GLU A 106 -8.91 13.09 19.94
C GLU A 106 -10.19 13.07 20.77
N LEU A 107 -10.54 14.23 21.35
CA LEU A 107 -11.79 14.40 22.08
C LEU A 107 -12.98 14.31 21.12
N ALA A 108 -12.87 14.89 19.92
CA ALA A 108 -13.90 14.79 18.90
C ALA A 108 -14.17 13.32 18.52
N THR A 109 -13.14 12.49 18.33
CA THR A 109 -13.30 11.06 18.02
C THR A 109 -13.94 10.28 19.18
N ALA A 110 -13.59 10.58 20.42
CA ALA A 110 -14.17 9.92 21.60
C ALA A 110 -15.67 10.21 21.72
N HIS A 111 -16.08 11.46 21.48
CA HIS A 111 -17.49 11.88 21.53
C HIS A 111 -18.29 11.53 20.27
N ALA A 112 -17.63 11.26 19.14
CA ALA A 112 -18.27 10.82 17.91
C ALA A 112 -18.38 9.28 17.79
N ALA A 113 -17.77 8.52 18.71
CA ALA A 113 -17.72 7.06 18.63
C ALA A 113 -19.09 6.37 18.72
N GLU A 114 -20.09 7.03 19.30
CA GLU A 114 -21.45 6.49 19.42
C GLU A 114 -22.22 6.45 18.09
N ASP A 115 -21.86 7.29 17.12
CA ASP A 115 -22.55 7.40 15.84
C ASP A 115 -21.55 7.26 14.69
N PRO A 116 -21.63 6.20 13.86
CA PRO A 116 -20.64 5.93 12.83
C PRO A 116 -20.54 7.05 11.79
N GLU A 117 -21.65 7.72 11.46
CA GLU A 117 -21.65 8.86 10.53
C GLU A 117 -20.85 10.06 11.06
N HIS A 118 -20.98 10.37 12.35
CA HIS A 118 -20.21 11.45 12.98
C HIS A 118 -18.72 11.09 13.05
N LEU A 119 -18.40 9.83 13.36
CA LEU A 119 -17.02 9.35 13.38
C LEU A 119 -16.36 9.52 12.01
N GLN A 120 -17.06 9.15 10.93
CA GLN A 120 -16.57 9.31 9.55
C GLN A 120 -16.29 10.77 9.19
N LEU A 121 -17.17 11.69 9.59
CA LEU A 121 -16.96 13.13 9.38
C LEU A 121 -15.75 13.66 10.17
N VAL A 122 -15.59 13.23 11.43
CA VAL A 122 -14.46 13.63 12.26
C VAL A 122 -13.14 13.11 11.70
N LEU A 123 -13.08 11.84 11.31
CA LEU A 123 -11.89 11.23 10.70
C LEU A 123 -11.55 11.91 9.37
N GLY A 124 -12.57 12.21 8.55
CA GLY A 124 -12.41 12.91 7.28
C GLY A 124 -11.75 14.28 7.45
N GLN A 125 -12.23 15.09 8.40
CA GLN A 125 -11.65 16.40 8.67
C GLN A 125 -10.29 16.33 9.36
N ARG A 126 -10.09 15.37 10.28
CA ARG A 126 -8.79 15.11 10.89
C ARG A 126 -7.75 14.76 9.83
N ALA A 127 -8.12 13.98 8.81
CA ALA A 127 -7.26 13.65 7.68
C ALA A 127 -6.96 14.88 6.79
N ASP A 128 -7.96 15.73 6.51
CA ASP A 128 -7.76 16.97 5.75
C ASP A 128 -6.81 17.93 6.51
N ALA A 129 -6.98 18.04 7.84
CA ALA A 129 -6.11 18.87 8.69
C ALA A 129 -4.67 18.33 8.74
N ALA A 130 -4.49 17.02 8.96
CA ALA A 130 -3.16 16.40 8.93
C ALA A 130 -2.46 16.57 7.57
N PHE A 131 -3.23 16.59 6.48
CA PHE A 131 -2.72 16.86 5.14
C PHE A 131 -2.29 18.32 4.99
N ALA A 132 -3.09 19.28 5.49
CA ALA A 132 -2.75 20.70 5.49
C ALA A 132 -1.51 21.02 6.35
N ASP A 133 -1.32 20.29 7.45
CA ASP A 133 -0.15 20.38 8.34
C ASP A 133 1.13 19.76 7.73
N GLY A 134 1.03 19.13 6.56
CA GLY A 134 2.16 18.46 5.88
C GLY A 134 2.51 17.09 6.45
N SER A 135 1.73 16.58 7.40
CA SER A 135 1.89 15.24 7.99
C SER A 135 1.25 14.16 7.12
N TYR A 136 1.75 14.02 5.89
CA TYR A 136 1.09 13.24 4.84
C TYR A 136 0.93 11.75 5.16
N GLN A 137 1.89 11.13 5.88
CA GLN A 137 1.79 9.72 6.26
C GLN A 137 0.64 9.48 7.26
N VAL A 138 0.53 10.36 8.26
CA VAL A 138 -0.56 10.31 9.24
C VAL A 138 -1.91 10.61 8.57
N ALA A 139 -1.92 11.54 7.62
CA ALA A 139 -3.11 11.81 6.82
C ALA A 139 -3.55 10.57 6.03
N ALA A 140 -2.61 9.87 5.37
CA ALA A 140 -2.88 8.64 4.62
C ALA A 140 -3.51 7.55 5.49
N ASP A 141 -3.02 7.40 6.72
CA ASP A 141 -3.56 6.45 7.69
C ASP A 141 -5.01 6.76 8.05
N TYR A 142 -5.33 8.02 8.36
CA TYR A 142 -6.70 8.41 8.66
C TYR A 142 -7.60 8.32 7.42
N TYR A 143 -7.14 8.73 6.24
CA TYR A 143 -7.93 8.56 5.02
C TYR A 143 -8.24 7.09 4.72
N ALA A 144 -7.34 6.17 5.05
CA ALA A 144 -7.57 4.74 4.83
C ALA A 144 -8.71 4.17 5.69
N GLU A 145 -9.02 4.82 6.82
CA GLU A 145 -10.12 4.48 7.72
C GLU A 145 -11.44 5.18 7.33
N THR A 146 -11.37 6.22 6.50
CA THR A 146 -12.55 6.98 6.05
C THR A 146 -13.29 6.33 4.88
N ASP A 147 -14.57 6.66 4.75
CA ASP A 147 -15.42 6.31 3.60
C ASP A 147 -15.36 7.35 2.46
N LYS A 148 -14.34 8.22 2.45
CA LYS A 148 -14.13 9.18 1.35
C LYS A 148 -13.86 8.46 0.02
N SER A 149 -14.26 9.11 -1.07
CA SER A 149 -14.06 8.56 -2.42
C SER A 149 -12.57 8.28 -2.67
N PHE A 150 -12.29 7.13 -3.28
CA PHE A 150 -10.92 6.69 -3.52
C PHE A 150 -10.19 7.68 -4.43
N GLU A 151 -10.89 8.12 -5.47
CA GLU A 151 -10.38 9.00 -6.51
C GLU A 151 -9.96 10.35 -5.93
N GLU A 152 -10.80 10.96 -5.08
CA GLU A 152 -10.48 12.25 -4.47
C GLU A 152 -9.22 12.17 -3.61
N VAL A 153 -9.10 11.12 -2.78
CA VAL A 153 -7.94 10.91 -1.91
C VAL A 153 -6.69 10.65 -2.74
N CYS A 154 -6.76 9.79 -3.75
CA CYS A 154 -5.64 9.49 -4.63
C CYS A 154 -5.18 10.72 -5.41
N LEU A 155 -6.09 11.55 -5.93
CA LEU A 155 -5.74 12.78 -6.63
C LEU A 155 -5.01 13.76 -5.71
N LYS A 156 -5.43 13.90 -4.44
CA LYS A 156 -4.75 14.75 -3.45
C LYS A 156 -3.29 14.30 -3.24
N PHE A 157 -3.04 13.00 -3.06
CA PHE A 157 -1.69 12.49 -2.84
C PHE A 157 -0.86 12.39 -4.13
N MET A 158 -1.47 12.25 -5.31
CA MET A 158 -0.77 12.18 -6.60
C MET A 158 -0.02 13.47 -6.94
N VAL A 159 -0.45 14.62 -6.45
CA VAL A 159 0.25 15.91 -6.68
C VAL A 159 1.54 16.00 -5.87
N LEU A 160 1.70 15.22 -4.80
CA LEU A 160 2.87 15.29 -3.94
C LEU A 160 4.11 14.67 -4.62
N PRO A 161 5.32 15.21 -4.34
CA PRO A 161 6.56 14.65 -4.85
C PRO A 161 6.89 13.31 -4.19
N ASP A 162 6.55 13.16 -2.89
CA ASP A 162 6.72 11.89 -2.17
C ASP A 162 5.47 11.01 -2.35
N LYS A 163 5.69 9.78 -2.84
CA LYS A 163 4.63 8.78 -3.05
C LYS A 163 4.47 7.80 -1.88
N ARG A 164 5.30 7.87 -0.83
CA ARG A 164 5.11 7.02 0.37
C ARG A 164 3.70 7.12 0.96
N PRO A 165 3.10 8.33 1.09
CA PRO A 165 1.75 8.46 1.64
C PRO A 165 0.69 7.73 0.81
N ILE A 166 0.74 7.84 -0.52
CA ILE A 166 -0.25 7.17 -1.39
C ILE A 166 -0.09 5.66 -1.36
N ILE A 167 1.16 5.18 -1.30
CA ILE A 167 1.46 3.74 -1.21
C ILE A 167 0.94 3.17 0.11
N ASN A 168 1.19 3.84 1.23
CA ASN A 168 0.66 3.40 2.54
C ASN A 168 -0.87 3.41 2.59
N TYR A 169 -1.50 4.45 2.02
CA TYR A 169 -2.95 4.52 1.89
C TYR A 169 -3.52 3.32 1.11
N VAL A 170 -2.93 3.02 -0.06
CA VAL A 170 -3.40 1.93 -0.92
C VAL A 170 -3.13 0.57 -0.28
N LYS A 171 -1.97 0.36 0.37
CA LYS A 171 -1.68 -0.86 1.13
C LYS A 171 -2.70 -1.11 2.25
N LYS A 172 -3.04 -0.08 3.03
CA LYS A 172 -4.06 -0.18 4.09
C LYS A 172 -5.46 -0.43 3.52
N ARG A 173 -5.78 0.14 2.37
CA ARG A 173 -7.05 -0.11 1.69
C ARG A 173 -7.11 -1.54 1.13
N LEU A 174 -6.01 -2.04 0.57
CA LEU A 174 -5.85 -3.41 0.10
C LEU A 174 -5.98 -4.42 1.24
N SER A 175 -5.38 -4.17 2.41
CA SER A 175 -5.51 -5.07 3.55
C SER A 175 -6.95 -5.11 4.06
N ARG A 176 -7.64 -3.96 4.16
CA ARG A 176 -9.08 -3.92 4.49
C ARG A 176 -9.91 -4.74 3.51
N MET A 177 -9.67 -4.62 2.21
CA MET A 177 -10.40 -5.38 1.19
C MET A 177 -10.10 -6.88 1.24
N THR A 178 -8.86 -7.25 1.56
CA THR A 178 -8.42 -8.66 1.66
C THR A 178 -8.93 -9.34 2.94
N THR A 179 -9.08 -8.60 4.05
CA THR A 179 -9.59 -9.16 5.32
C THR A 179 -11.07 -9.54 5.31
N VAL A 180 -11.85 -9.05 4.35
CA VAL A 180 -13.25 -9.44 4.18
C VAL A 180 -13.29 -10.75 3.40
N GLU A 181 -12.85 -11.83 4.05
CA GLU A 181 -12.96 -13.22 3.59
C GLU A 181 -14.44 -13.62 3.56
N THR A 182 -15.12 -13.23 2.49
CA THR A 182 -16.37 -13.89 2.09
C THR A 182 -16.02 -14.71 0.86
N ASP A 183 -16.20 -16.03 0.95
CA ASP A 183 -15.83 -17.08 -0.03
C ASP A 183 -16.42 -16.90 -1.46
N GLU A 184 -17.12 -15.80 -1.71
CA GLU A 184 -17.62 -15.38 -3.01
C GLU A 184 -17.11 -13.95 -3.30
N LEU A 185 -15.81 -13.81 -3.55
CA LEU A 185 -15.26 -12.57 -4.08
C LEU A 185 -15.83 -12.36 -5.49
N ASP A 186 -16.72 -11.37 -5.64
CA ASP A 186 -17.16 -10.83 -6.93
C ASP A 186 -15.94 -10.64 -7.84
N GLU A 187 -16.04 -11.06 -9.11
CA GLU A 187 -14.96 -10.87 -10.10
C GLU A 187 -14.52 -9.40 -10.20
N ASP A 188 -15.44 -8.46 -9.97
CA ASP A 188 -15.17 -7.02 -9.92
C ASP A 188 -14.24 -6.64 -8.76
N ARG A 189 -14.36 -7.29 -7.59
CA ARG A 189 -13.44 -7.06 -6.46
C ARG A 189 -12.06 -7.61 -6.74
N LYS A 190 -11.96 -8.81 -7.35
CA LYS A 190 -10.66 -9.38 -7.76
C LYS A 190 -9.98 -8.50 -8.80
N ASN A 191 -10.73 -7.98 -9.77
CA ASN A 191 -10.24 -7.03 -10.78
C ASN A 191 -9.79 -5.70 -10.15
N SER A 192 -10.53 -5.20 -9.15
CA SER A 192 -10.14 -4.00 -8.40
C SER A 192 -8.86 -4.21 -7.60
N ILE A 193 -8.73 -5.35 -6.90
CA ILE A 193 -7.50 -5.72 -6.17
C ILE A 193 -6.33 -5.85 -7.16
N LYS A 194 -6.53 -6.53 -8.29
CA LYS A 194 -5.53 -6.63 -9.37
C LYS A 194 -5.08 -5.24 -9.83
N ALA A 195 -6.00 -4.35 -10.16
CA ALA A 195 -5.68 -3.00 -10.63
C ALA A 195 -4.89 -2.22 -9.59
N LEU A 196 -5.25 -2.33 -8.31
CA LEU A 196 -4.52 -1.69 -7.21
C LEU A 196 -3.11 -2.27 -7.03
N VAL A 197 -2.93 -3.59 -7.14
CA VAL A 197 -1.61 -4.23 -7.04
C VAL A 197 -0.72 -3.81 -8.21
N ILE A 198 -1.23 -3.84 -9.45
CA ILE A 198 -0.48 -3.41 -10.63
C ILE A 198 -0.09 -1.93 -10.50
N TRP A 199 -1.03 -1.09 -10.06
CA TRP A 199 -0.76 0.34 -9.85
C TRP A 199 0.24 0.60 -8.71
N LEU A 200 0.23 -0.21 -7.65
CA LEU A 200 1.26 -0.12 -6.61
C LEU A 200 2.64 -0.48 -7.14
N ILE A 201 2.76 -1.54 -7.94
CA ILE A 201 4.03 -1.92 -8.59
C ILE A 201 4.51 -0.76 -9.47
N ASP A 202 3.63 -0.16 -10.26
CA ASP A 202 3.93 1.02 -11.07
C ASP A 202 4.47 2.19 -10.23
N LEU A 203 3.78 2.53 -9.14
CA LEU A 203 4.22 3.58 -8.23
C LEU A 203 5.59 3.31 -7.64
N TYR A 204 5.88 2.07 -7.23
CA TYR A 204 7.19 1.69 -6.72
C TYR A 204 8.28 1.83 -7.79
N LEU A 205 8.05 1.33 -9.01
CA LEU A 205 9.02 1.39 -10.09
C LEU A 205 9.30 2.83 -10.54
N ILE A 206 8.27 3.69 -10.60
CA ILE A 206 8.45 5.13 -10.86
C ILE A 206 9.39 5.77 -9.82
N GLN A 207 9.28 5.39 -8.55
CA GLN A 207 10.14 5.94 -7.49
C GLN A 207 11.56 5.38 -7.52
N ILE A 208 11.73 4.11 -7.86
CA ILE A 208 13.04 3.45 -7.97
C ILE A 208 13.83 4.01 -9.17
N ASN A 209 13.16 4.19 -10.31
CA ASN A 209 13.77 4.62 -11.56
C ASN A 209 13.87 6.15 -11.71
N MET A 210 13.65 6.91 -10.63
CA MET A 210 13.80 8.36 -10.68
C MET A 210 15.28 8.74 -10.93
N PRO A 211 15.59 9.55 -11.97
CA PRO A 211 16.97 9.78 -12.42
C PRO A 211 17.81 10.66 -11.47
N ASP A 212 17.18 11.49 -10.64
CA ASP A 212 17.84 12.54 -9.84
C ASP A 212 18.00 12.20 -8.34
N LYS A 213 18.05 10.91 -7.97
CA LYS A 213 18.06 10.46 -6.56
C LYS A 213 19.27 9.60 -6.21
N ASP A 214 19.67 9.70 -4.94
CA ASP A 214 20.82 8.98 -4.37
C ASP A 214 20.64 7.45 -4.41
N GLU A 215 21.76 6.73 -4.37
CA GLU A 215 21.76 5.26 -4.36
C GLU A 215 21.10 4.70 -3.08
N ASP A 216 21.29 5.37 -1.93
CA ASP A 216 20.63 5.03 -0.67
C ASP A 216 19.10 5.15 -0.75
N TRP A 217 18.60 6.14 -1.50
CA TRP A 217 17.18 6.29 -1.76
C TRP A 217 16.64 5.09 -2.53
N ARG A 218 17.32 4.70 -3.62
CA ARG A 218 16.94 3.54 -4.43
C ARG A 218 16.94 2.26 -3.60
N ILE A 219 17.94 2.04 -2.75
CA ILE A 219 18.02 0.86 -1.89
C ILE A 219 16.86 0.80 -0.88
N SER A 220 16.50 1.93 -0.26
CA SER A 220 15.34 1.98 0.65
C SER A 220 14.05 1.57 -0.06
N TRP A 221 13.79 2.15 -1.24
CA TRP A 221 12.60 1.85 -2.03
C TRP A 221 12.59 0.43 -2.58
N GLN A 222 13.75 -0.07 -2.98
CA GLN A 222 13.92 -1.45 -3.42
C GLN A 222 13.62 -2.44 -2.30
N THR A 223 14.07 -2.15 -1.07
CA THR A 223 13.81 -3.01 0.08
C THR A 223 12.31 -3.07 0.39
N GLU A 224 11.63 -1.92 0.39
CA GLU A 224 10.18 -1.85 0.59
C GLU A 224 9.38 -2.54 -0.53
N TYR A 225 9.88 -2.46 -1.77
CA TYR A 225 9.31 -3.16 -2.92
C TYR A 225 9.49 -4.68 -2.79
N ASP A 226 10.68 -5.15 -2.42
CA ASP A 226 10.97 -6.56 -2.23
C ASP A 226 10.09 -7.14 -1.11
N GLU A 227 9.92 -6.43 0.01
CA GLU A 227 9.00 -6.80 1.10
C GLU A 227 7.55 -6.89 0.60
N PHE A 228 7.09 -5.91 -0.18
CA PHE A 228 5.75 -5.91 -0.75
C PHE A 228 5.52 -7.08 -1.73
N MET A 229 6.51 -7.37 -2.58
CA MET A 229 6.45 -8.47 -3.53
C MET A 229 6.48 -9.85 -2.86
N MET A 230 6.97 -9.95 -1.62
CA MET A 230 6.93 -11.19 -0.83
C MET A 230 5.57 -11.44 -0.14
N GLU A 231 4.67 -10.46 -0.10
CA GLU A 231 3.35 -10.62 0.50
C GLU A 231 2.52 -11.69 -0.25
N THR A 232 1.91 -12.62 0.48
CA THR A 232 1.25 -13.81 -0.10
C THR A 232 0.11 -13.49 -1.07
N HIS A 233 -0.63 -12.41 -0.81
CA HIS A 233 -1.73 -11.95 -1.66
C HIS A 233 -1.22 -11.23 -2.92
N VAL A 234 -0.06 -10.56 -2.84
CA VAL A 234 0.60 -9.95 -4.00
C VAL A 234 1.17 -11.04 -4.90
N LEU A 235 1.87 -12.02 -4.32
CA LEU A 235 2.40 -13.17 -5.07
C LEU A 235 1.31 -13.95 -5.80
N SER A 236 0.15 -14.16 -5.16
CA SER A 236 -0.98 -14.82 -5.82
C SER A 236 -1.52 -13.97 -6.97
N CYS A 237 -1.77 -12.67 -6.78
CA CYS A 237 -2.24 -11.77 -7.84
C CYS A 237 -1.26 -11.68 -9.02
N THR A 238 0.03 -11.60 -8.70
CA THR A 238 1.11 -11.50 -9.67
C THR A 238 1.28 -12.78 -10.49
N ARG A 239 1.14 -13.96 -9.87
CA ARG A 239 1.18 -15.25 -10.60
C ARG A 239 0.03 -15.40 -11.59
N HIS A 240 -1.16 -14.92 -11.24
CA HIS A 240 -2.32 -14.97 -12.13
C HIS A 240 -2.21 -13.95 -13.28
N ASN A 241 -1.55 -12.80 -13.05
CA ASN A 241 -1.45 -11.70 -14.00
C ASN A 241 -0.01 -11.44 -14.47
N ARG A 242 0.70 -12.52 -14.82
CA ARG A 242 2.13 -12.46 -15.16
C ARG A 242 2.44 -11.50 -16.32
N GLU A 243 1.59 -11.46 -17.34
CA GLU A 243 1.86 -10.72 -18.58
C GLU A 243 1.74 -9.21 -18.39
N ASP A 244 0.72 -8.77 -17.64
CA ASP A 244 0.46 -7.35 -17.38
C ASP A 244 1.58 -6.74 -16.52
N VAL A 245 1.94 -7.42 -15.43
CA VAL A 245 3.00 -6.93 -14.54
C VAL A 245 4.36 -6.99 -15.24
N ARG A 246 4.57 -7.98 -16.11
CA ARG A 246 5.76 -8.04 -16.96
C ARG A 246 5.83 -6.87 -17.93
N GLN A 247 4.75 -6.58 -18.66
CA GLN A 247 4.76 -5.45 -19.57
C GLN A 247 5.11 -4.16 -18.81
N LEU A 248 4.55 -4.00 -17.63
CA LEU A 248 4.80 -2.85 -16.77
C LEU A 248 6.27 -2.74 -16.33
N ILE A 249 6.88 -3.80 -15.82
CA ILE A 249 8.30 -3.76 -15.43
C ILE A 249 9.20 -3.51 -16.66
N ALA A 250 8.81 -4.00 -17.84
CA ALA A 250 9.55 -3.78 -19.08
C ALA A 250 9.47 -2.32 -19.56
N GLU A 251 8.31 -1.66 -19.39
CA GLU A 251 8.12 -0.23 -19.68
C GLU A 251 9.03 0.66 -18.82
N HIS A 252 9.30 0.23 -17.58
CA HIS A 252 10.22 0.88 -16.66
C HIS A 252 11.70 0.60 -16.93
N ALA A 253 12.01 -0.27 -17.89
CA ALA A 253 13.37 -0.63 -18.30
C ALA A 253 14.30 -1.05 -17.14
N ASP A 254 13.75 -1.74 -16.13
CA ASP A 254 14.51 -2.22 -14.98
C ASP A 254 14.83 -3.72 -15.09
N PRO A 255 16.03 -4.09 -15.60
CA PRO A 255 16.41 -5.49 -15.81
C PRO A 255 16.61 -6.24 -14.49
N ARG A 256 16.96 -5.55 -13.40
CA ARG A 256 17.22 -6.19 -12.10
C ARG A 256 15.90 -6.62 -11.45
N ASN A 257 14.92 -5.73 -11.42
CA ASN A 257 13.60 -6.01 -10.85
C ASN A 257 12.84 -7.04 -11.68
N MET A 258 13.05 -7.04 -12.99
CA MET A 258 12.48 -8.07 -13.86
C MET A 258 13.06 -9.46 -13.62
N ALA A 259 14.38 -9.57 -13.42
CA ALA A 259 15.01 -10.85 -13.08
C ALA A 259 14.50 -11.38 -11.73
N GLN A 260 14.39 -10.53 -10.71
CA GLN A 260 13.85 -10.90 -9.40
C GLN A 260 12.37 -11.31 -9.48
N PHE A 261 11.57 -10.57 -10.24
CA PHE A 261 10.16 -10.87 -10.50
C PHE A 261 9.97 -12.25 -11.15
N ALA A 262 10.73 -12.53 -12.20
CA ALA A 262 10.62 -13.78 -12.93
C ALA A 262 11.17 -14.98 -12.11
N ILE A 263 12.15 -14.76 -11.21
CA ILE A 263 12.54 -15.75 -10.18
C ILE A 263 11.38 -16.02 -9.20
N ALA A 264 10.69 -14.98 -8.72
CA ALA A 264 9.59 -15.12 -7.74
C ALA A 264 8.37 -15.87 -8.29
N ILE A 265 8.10 -15.72 -9.59
CA ILE A 265 7.01 -16.41 -10.30
C ILE A 265 7.43 -17.80 -10.78
N GLY A 266 8.74 -18.04 -10.91
CA GLY A 266 9.31 -19.27 -11.44
C GLY A 266 9.30 -19.33 -12.97
N ASP A 267 9.22 -18.18 -13.65
CA ASP A 267 9.28 -18.09 -15.10
C ASP A 267 10.73 -17.91 -15.58
N TYR A 268 11.50 -18.98 -15.44
CA TYR A 268 12.94 -18.97 -15.73
C TYR A 268 13.28 -18.92 -17.22
N ASP A 269 12.32 -19.13 -18.13
CA ASP A 269 12.54 -18.94 -19.57
C ASP A 269 12.87 -17.47 -19.86
N GLU A 270 12.15 -16.57 -19.21
CA GLU A 270 12.29 -15.15 -19.44
C GLU A 270 13.47 -14.52 -18.67
N VAL A 271 13.76 -15.02 -17.45
CA VAL A 271 14.98 -14.63 -16.70
C VAL A 271 16.22 -14.84 -17.56
N VAL A 272 16.34 -16.02 -18.16
CA VAL A 272 17.50 -16.39 -18.97
C VAL A 272 17.51 -15.56 -20.26
N GLY A 273 16.37 -15.41 -20.94
CA GLY A 273 16.27 -14.57 -22.14
C GLY A 273 16.67 -13.11 -21.91
N GLN A 274 16.36 -12.54 -20.75
CA GLN A 274 16.76 -11.17 -20.41
C GLN A 274 18.21 -11.05 -19.96
N GLN A 275 18.70 -12.01 -19.18
CA GLN A 275 20.12 -12.05 -18.80
C GLN A 275 21.03 -12.21 -20.03
N LEU A 276 20.56 -12.92 -21.06
CA LEU A 276 21.24 -13.00 -22.37
C LEU A 276 21.22 -11.66 -23.11
N LYS A 277 20.09 -10.95 -23.14
CA LYS A 277 20.00 -9.60 -23.73
C LYS A 277 20.86 -8.57 -23.00
N ALA A 278 21.02 -8.73 -21.68
CA ALA A 278 21.85 -7.88 -20.83
C ALA A 278 23.35 -8.26 -20.86
N GLU A 279 23.75 -9.23 -21.69
CA GLU A 279 25.11 -9.78 -21.80
C GLU A 279 25.66 -10.41 -20.50
N CYS A 280 24.81 -10.66 -19.50
CA CYS A 280 25.15 -11.32 -18.24
C CYS A 280 25.13 -12.86 -18.37
N PHE A 281 25.95 -13.39 -19.29
CA PHE A 281 25.99 -14.83 -19.63
C PHE A 281 26.35 -15.75 -18.45
N ALA A 282 27.14 -15.27 -17.48
CA ALA A 282 27.54 -16.06 -16.32
C ALA A 282 26.39 -16.27 -15.32
N GLU A 283 25.57 -15.23 -15.10
CA GLU A 283 24.39 -15.31 -14.24
C GLU A 283 23.28 -16.14 -14.90
N ALA A 284 23.11 -15.98 -16.22
CA ALA A 284 22.23 -16.83 -17.03
C ALA A 284 22.58 -18.32 -16.90
N LEU A 285 23.87 -18.65 -16.88
CA LEU A 285 24.31 -20.03 -16.70
C LEU A 285 24.03 -20.53 -15.27
N GLN A 286 24.24 -19.70 -14.24
CA GLN A 286 23.94 -20.08 -12.86
C GLN A 286 22.43 -20.28 -12.64
N THR A 287 21.59 -19.40 -13.19
CA THR A 287 20.14 -19.56 -13.13
C THR A 287 19.71 -20.84 -13.85
N LEU A 288 20.28 -21.14 -15.02
CA LEU A 288 20.05 -22.42 -15.72
C LEU A 288 20.50 -23.64 -14.93
N ILE A 289 21.69 -23.64 -14.31
CA ILE A 289 22.19 -24.76 -13.49
C ILE A 289 21.26 -25.04 -12.31
N ASN A 290 20.76 -23.98 -11.68
CA ASN A 290 19.81 -24.10 -10.55
C ASN A 290 18.46 -24.66 -11.01
N GLN A 291 18.08 -24.45 -12.27
CA GLN A 291 16.88 -25.03 -12.85
C GLN A 291 17.09 -26.45 -13.36
N ARG A 292 16.11 -27.32 -13.10
CA ARG A 292 16.11 -28.72 -13.54
C ARG A 292 15.33 -28.94 -14.84
N ASN A 293 14.99 -27.86 -15.57
CA ASN A 293 14.16 -27.95 -16.77
C ASN A 293 15.03 -28.15 -18.02
N PRO A 294 14.99 -29.33 -18.68
CA PRO A 294 15.83 -29.63 -19.85
C PRO A 294 15.48 -28.79 -21.08
N GLU A 295 14.26 -28.27 -21.21
CA GLU A 295 13.85 -27.49 -22.39
C GLU A 295 14.54 -26.13 -22.49
N LEU A 296 14.82 -25.48 -21.35
CA LEU A 296 15.55 -24.22 -21.29
C LEU A 296 17.00 -24.38 -21.75
N PHE A 297 17.61 -25.53 -21.46
CA PHE A 297 18.95 -25.85 -21.94
C PHE A 297 18.99 -25.94 -23.46
N TYR A 298 18.02 -26.60 -24.11
CA TYR A 298 18.04 -26.69 -25.58
C TYR A 298 17.87 -25.33 -26.27
N LYS A 299 17.04 -24.44 -25.71
CA LYS A 299 16.77 -23.12 -26.29
C LYS A 299 17.96 -22.16 -26.18
N TYR A 300 18.65 -22.16 -25.04
CA TYR A 300 19.69 -21.17 -24.73
C TYR A 300 21.13 -21.69 -24.86
N ALA A 301 21.34 -23.02 -24.96
CA ALA A 301 22.67 -23.59 -25.18
C ALA A 301 23.41 -23.08 -26.43
N PRO A 302 22.77 -22.84 -27.60
CA PRO A 302 23.48 -22.31 -28.76
C PRO A 302 24.12 -20.95 -28.49
N GLU A 303 23.38 -20.05 -27.83
CA GLU A 303 23.82 -18.69 -27.55
C GLU A 303 24.91 -18.66 -26.47
N LEU A 304 24.79 -19.52 -25.46
CA LEU A 304 25.79 -19.65 -24.39
C LEU A 304 27.09 -20.31 -24.85
N ILE A 305 27.05 -21.30 -25.74
CA ILE A 305 28.26 -21.96 -26.29
C ILE A 305 29.06 -20.99 -27.17
N THR A 306 28.39 -20.09 -27.90
CA THR A 306 29.10 -19.11 -28.74
C THR A 306 29.94 -18.12 -27.93
N ARG A 307 29.47 -17.73 -26.73
CA ARG A 307 30.15 -16.72 -25.88
C ARG A 307 30.99 -17.32 -24.75
N LEU A 308 30.54 -18.41 -24.13
CA LEU A 308 31.17 -19.06 -22.97
C LEU A 308 31.21 -20.59 -23.11
N PRO A 309 32.10 -21.15 -23.95
CA PRO A 309 32.11 -22.59 -24.26
C PRO A 309 32.48 -23.49 -23.06
N LYS A 310 33.49 -23.11 -22.27
CA LYS A 310 33.98 -23.92 -21.12
C LYS A 310 32.93 -24.10 -20.00
N PRO A 311 32.39 -23.02 -19.41
CA PRO A 311 31.44 -23.16 -18.30
C PRO A 311 30.10 -23.74 -18.77
N THR A 312 29.69 -23.49 -20.02
CA THR A 312 28.46 -24.07 -20.58
C THR A 312 28.59 -25.59 -20.74
N VAL A 313 29.72 -26.09 -21.22
CA VAL A 313 29.97 -27.53 -21.31
C VAL A 313 30.08 -28.18 -19.94
N ASP A 314 30.76 -27.56 -18.97
CA ASP A 314 30.80 -28.08 -17.60
C ASP A 314 29.39 -28.14 -16.97
N ALA A 315 28.52 -27.17 -17.25
CA ALA A 315 27.12 -27.16 -16.81
C ALA A 315 26.27 -28.26 -17.49
N LEU A 316 26.45 -28.47 -18.79
CA LEU A 316 25.79 -29.56 -19.53
C LEU A 316 26.26 -30.94 -19.03
N MET A 317 27.56 -31.09 -18.73
CA MET A 317 28.11 -32.31 -18.11
C MET A 317 27.53 -32.56 -16.72
N ALA A 318 27.31 -31.51 -15.92
CA ALA A 318 26.72 -31.62 -14.58
C ALA A 318 25.23 -32.02 -14.62
N GLN A 319 24.48 -31.61 -15.65
CA GLN A 319 23.08 -32.02 -15.88
C GLN A 319 22.96 -33.46 -16.41
N GLY A 320 24.01 -33.97 -17.06
CA GLY A 320 24.26 -35.39 -17.29
C GLY A 320 23.12 -36.14 -17.98
N SER A 321 22.40 -36.98 -17.23
CA SER A 321 21.41 -37.94 -17.74
C SER A 321 20.02 -37.37 -18.03
N ARG A 322 19.82 -36.06 -17.81
CA ARG A 322 18.53 -35.39 -18.03
C ARG A 322 18.40 -34.74 -19.39
N LEU A 323 19.50 -34.59 -20.10
CA LEU A 323 19.56 -33.97 -21.40
C LEU A 323 19.71 -35.04 -22.47
N GLU A 324 18.83 -34.99 -23.46
CA GLU A 324 18.90 -35.81 -24.67
C GLU A 324 20.01 -35.24 -25.55
N VAL A 325 21.11 -35.98 -25.66
CA VAL A 325 22.28 -35.57 -26.43
C VAL A 325 21.91 -35.29 -27.90
N GLU A 326 20.90 -35.99 -28.43
CA GLU A 326 20.38 -35.81 -29.79
C GLU A 326 19.85 -34.40 -30.08
N LYS A 327 19.18 -33.77 -29.10
CA LYS A 327 18.66 -32.41 -29.22
C LYS A 327 19.73 -31.34 -29.02
N LEU A 328 20.89 -31.71 -28.48
CA LEU A 328 22.07 -30.85 -28.33
C LEU A 328 23.02 -30.94 -29.53
N VAL A 329 22.87 -31.94 -30.42
CA VAL A 329 23.70 -32.05 -31.63
C VAL A 329 23.67 -30.75 -32.47
N PRO A 330 22.51 -30.12 -32.75
CA PRO A 330 22.47 -28.85 -33.48
C PRO A 330 23.22 -27.71 -32.78
N THR A 331 23.24 -27.70 -31.44
CA THR A 331 23.92 -26.66 -30.65
C THR A 331 25.43 -26.86 -30.65
N LEU A 332 25.88 -28.11 -30.80
CA LEU A 332 27.28 -28.53 -30.83
C LEU A 332 27.93 -28.43 -32.23
N ILE A 333 27.12 -28.30 -33.29
CA ILE A 333 27.59 -28.11 -34.68
C ILE A 333 28.11 -26.69 -34.92
N VAL A 334 27.71 -25.71 -34.11
CA VAL A 334 28.19 -24.32 -34.20
C VAL A 334 29.61 -24.23 -33.62
N MET A 335 30.61 -24.66 -34.39
CA MET A 335 32.02 -24.75 -34.01
C MET A 335 32.89 -23.75 -34.77
N GLU A 336 32.80 -22.47 -34.43
CA GLU A 336 33.61 -21.46 -35.11
C GLU A 336 35.01 -21.32 -34.49
N THR A 337 35.15 -21.58 -33.19
CA THR A 337 36.38 -21.30 -32.41
C THR A 337 37.08 -22.58 -31.93
N ARG A 338 38.42 -22.55 -31.83
CA ARG A 338 39.23 -23.67 -31.33
C ARG A 338 38.80 -24.14 -29.92
N GLU A 339 38.43 -23.22 -29.04
CA GLU A 339 37.97 -23.56 -27.69
C GLU A 339 36.61 -24.27 -27.69
N GLN A 340 35.70 -23.92 -28.60
CA GLN A 340 34.42 -24.62 -28.75
C GLN A 340 34.65 -26.06 -29.24
N ARG A 341 35.62 -26.27 -30.13
CA ARG A 341 35.99 -27.61 -30.62
C ARG A 341 36.50 -28.52 -29.50
N GLU A 342 37.45 -28.03 -28.70
CA GLU A 342 38.02 -28.77 -27.57
C GLU A 342 36.96 -29.09 -26.49
N GLN A 343 36.02 -28.16 -26.24
CA GLN A 343 34.95 -28.40 -25.25
C GLN A 343 33.84 -29.30 -25.77
N THR A 344 33.45 -29.22 -27.05
CA THR A 344 32.51 -30.19 -27.63
C THR A 344 33.11 -31.60 -27.66
N GLN A 345 34.41 -31.74 -27.94
CA GLN A 345 35.10 -33.04 -27.82
C GLN A 345 34.98 -33.58 -26.39
N ARG A 346 35.27 -32.75 -25.39
CA ARG A 346 35.14 -33.12 -23.96
C ARG A 346 33.71 -33.50 -23.57
N TYR A 347 32.70 -32.81 -24.11
CA TYR A 347 31.29 -33.13 -23.88
C TYR A 347 30.88 -34.47 -24.54
N LEU A 348 31.31 -34.71 -25.77
CA LEU A 348 31.02 -35.95 -26.51
C LEU A 348 31.71 -37.16 -25.87
N GLU A 349 32.98 -37.02 -25.44
CA GLU A 349 33.67 -38.04 -24.66
C GLU A 349 32.91 -38.36 -23.36
N PHE A 350 32.39 -37.34 -22.66
CA PHE A 350 31.55 -37.54 -21.48
C PHE A 350 30.22 -38.24 -21.83
N ALA A 351 29.59 -37.88 -22.94
CA ALA A 351 28.36 -38.50 -23.41
C ALA A 351 28.53 -39.98 -23.77
N ILE A 352 29.70 -40.36 -24.31
CA ILE A 352 30.00 -41.74 -24.68
C ILE A 352 30.44 -42.54 -23.46
N TYR A 353 31.44 -42.06 -22.69
CA TYR A 353 32.03 -42.83 -21.61
C TYR A 353 31.20 -42.84 -20.30
N LYS A 354 30.45 -41.76 -20.01
CA LYS A 354 29.67 -41.67 -18.77
C LYS A 354 28.16 -41.73 -18.96
N LEU A 355 27.62 -41.27 -20.09
CA LEU A 355 26.19 -41.37 -20.38
C LEU A 355 25.83 -42.63 -21.20
N ASN A 356 26.83 -43.40 -21.65
CA ASN A 356 26.70 -44.66 -22.38
C ASN A 356 25.75 -44.56 -23.59
N THR A 357 25.81 -43.43 -24.30
CA THR A 357 24.97 -43.20 -25.48
C THR A 357 25.43 -44.07 -26.65
N THR A 358 24.52 -44.92 -27.15
CA THR A 358 24.77 -45.87 -28.24
C THR A 358 24.40 -45.33 -29.62
N ASN A 359 24.19 -44.01 -29.75
CA ASN A 359 23.70 -43.44 -31.01
C ASN A 359 24.86 -43.24 -31.99
N ASP A 360 24.86 -44.02 -33.08
CA ASP A 360 25.85 -44.01 -34.15
C ASP A 360 26.16 -42.61 -34.71
N ALA A 361 25.18 -41.69 -34.72
CA ALA A 361 25.39 -40.33 -35.21
C ALA A 361 26.37 -39.52 -34.35
N ILE A 362 26.35 -39.73 -33.03
CA ILE A 362 27.22 -39.06 -32.05
C ILE A 362 28.63 -39.63 -32.14
N HIS A 363 28.75 -40.96 -32.29
CA HIS A 363 30.01 -41.66 -32.55
C HIS A 363 30.64 -41.20 -33.86
N ASN A 364 29.85 -41.10 -34.93
CA ASN A 364 30.30 -40.62 -36.24
C ASN A 364 30.72 -39.14 -36.21
N PHE A 365 30.02 -38.30 -35.46
CA PHE A 365 30.39 -36.89 -35.29
C PHE A 365 31.71 -36.74 -34.51
N LEU A 366 31.92 -37.52 -33.45
CA LEU A 366 33.18 -37.53 -32.72
C LEU A 366 34.34 -38.08 -33.58
N LEU A 367 34.09 -39.15 -34.35
CA LEU A 367 35.06 -39.68 -35.31
C LEU A 367 35.45 -38.64 -36.37
N HIS A 368 34.50 -37.88 -36.88
CA HIS A 368 34.77 -36.80 -37.82
C HIS A 368 35.65 -35.70 -37.17
N LEU A 369 35.33 -35.29 -35.95
CA LEU A 369 36.11 -34.30 -35.20
C LEU A 369 37.53 -34.78 -34.86
N TYR A 370 37.70 -36.05 -34.51
CA TYR A 370 39.03 -36.62 -34.28
C TYR A 370 39.83 -36.79 -35.57
N ALA A 371 39.16 -37.15 -36.68
CA ALA A 371 39.82 -37.30 -37.97
C ALA A 371 40.36 -35.96 -38.50
N GLU A 372 39.68 -34.85 -38.21
CA GLU A 372 40.03 -33.53 -38.71
C GLU A 372 41.04 -32.78 -37.82
N HIS A 373 41.05 -33.04 -36.50
CA HIS A 373 41.82 -32.21 -35.56
C HIS A 373 42.82 -32.94 -34.67
N GLU A 374 42.59 -34.20 -34.28
CA GLU A 374 43.53 -34.97 -33.43
C GLU A 374 43.58 -36.46 -33.77
N PRO A 375 44.40 -36.87 -34.77
CA PRO A 375 44.47 -38.27 -35.23
C PRO A 375 45.03 -39.26 -34.19
N LYS A 376 45.62 -38.77 -33.10
CA LYS A 376 46.15 -39.61 -32.01
C LYS A 376 45.07 -40.13 -31.06
N LEU A 377 43.99 -39.36 -30.84
CA LEU A 377 42.85 -39.78 -30.04
C LEU A 377 41.92 -40.69 -30.84
N LEU A 378 41.85 -40.51 -32.17
CA LEU A 378 41.13 -41.40 -33.09
C LEU A 378 41.54 -42.87 -32.94
N MET A 379 42.85 -43.14 -32.91
CA MET A 379 43.39 -44.50 -32.77
C MET A 379 43.01 -45.13 -31.44
N LYS A 380 42.87 -44.33 -30.38
CA LYS A 380 42.54 -44.79 -29.02
C LYS A 380 41.04 -44.98 -28.81
N TYR A 381 40.22 -44.40 -29.69
CA TYR A 381 38.76 -44.52 -29.69
C TYR A 381 38.26 -45.67 -30.57
N LEU A 382 39.05 -46.04 -31.59
CA LEU A 382 38.79 -47.18 -32.48
C LEU A 382 39.33 -48.52 -31.95
N GLU A 383 40.23 -48.48 -30.96
CA GLU A 383 40.60 -49.64 -30.11
C GLU A 383 39.52 -49.94 -29.08
#